data_AF-A0AAJ0FXF2-F1
#
_entry.id   AF-A0AAJ0FXF2-F1
#
_cell.length_a   1.000
_cell.length_b   1.000
_cell.length_c   1.000
_cell.angle_alpha   90.00
_cell.angle_beta   90.00
_cell.angle_gamma   90.00
#
_symmetry.space_group_name_H-M   'P 1'
#
loop_
_entity.id
_entity.type
_entity.pdbx_description
1 polymer ?
#
loop_
_entity_poly.entity_id
_entity_poly.type
_entity_poly.pdbx_seq_one_letter_code
_entity_poly.pdbx_strand_id
1 'polypeptide(L)'
;MKSGSKRLQFTFNTVINATDYILPAIAIVDSRIKDRPTTVPDFLADNVSTGAVILDGKPRKLRELTMSDMLGPLRFNGETVTQGNTIFSLGNPLTATAWLGEKLAGCGKSLFKGSIVLTESCLKATTSEKRSWKAEFDGFGRAEFDIV
;
A
#
# COMPACT_ATOMS: atom_id res chain seq x y z
N MET A 1 -9.40 -11.01 30.47
CA MET A 1 -9.29 -12.30 29.73
C MET A 1 -8.62 -13.33 30.64
N LYS A 2 -9.22 -14.52 30.74
CA LYS A 2 -8.63 -15.69 31.39
C LYS A 2 -7.40 -16.17 30.61
N SER A 3 -6.41 -16.66 31.35
CA SER A 3 -5.22 -17.39 30.92
C SER A 3 -5.53 -18.38 29.78
N GLY A 4 -4.79 -18.30 28.67
CA GLY A 4 -4.86 -19.28 27.56
C GLY A 4 -4.95 -18.73 26.12
N SER A 5 -4.68 -17.45 25.85
CA SER A 5 -4.79 -16.91 24.49
C SER A 5 -3.62 -17.36 23.61
N LYS A 6 -3.84 -18.33 22.72
CA LYS A 6 -2.97 -18.56 21.54
C LYS A 6 -2.70 -17.20 20.89
N ARG A 7 -1.43 -16.79 20.82
CA ARG A 7 -1.01 -15.62 20.04
C ARG A 7 -1.40 -15.91 18.59
N LEU A 8 -2.34 -15.15 18.02
CA LEU A 8 -2.67 -15.27 16.61
C LEU A 8 -1.39 -14.98 15.83
N GLN A 9 -0.87 -16.01 15.14
CA GLN A 9 0.29 -15.83 14.28
C GLN A 9 -0.16 -15.13 13.01
N PHE A 10 0.48 -14.00 12.68
CA PHE A 10 0.26 -13.32 11.42
C PHE A 10 1.03 -14.08 10.32
N THR A 11 0.31 -14.97 9.64
CA THR A 11 0.82 -15.72 8.49
C THR A 11 0.12 -15.28 7.21
N PHE A 12 0.70 -15.63 6.07
CA PHE A 12 0.11 -15.40 4.75
C PHE A 12 -1.37 -15.88 4.67
N ASN A 13 -1.66 -17.09 5.16
CA ASN A 13 -3.03 -17.63 5.18
C ASN A 13 -3.97 -16.83 6.08
N THR A 14 -3.49 -16.34 7.23
CA THR A 14 -4.34 -15.50 8.09
C THR A 14 -4.71 -14.19 7.42
N VAL A 15 -3.78 -13.60 6.65
CA VAL A 15 -4.05 -12.39 5.86
C VAL A 15 -5.06 -12.68 4.76
N ILE A 16 -4.91 -13.78 4.00
CA ILE A 16 -5.88 -14.21 2.98
C ILE A 16 -7.30 -14.25 3.58
N ASN A 17 -7.45 -14.90 4.73
CA ASN A 17 -8.76 -15.09 5.36
C ASN A 17 -9.32 -13.81 6.00
N ALA A 18 -8.46 -12.89 6.43
CA ALA A 18 -8.87 -11.64 7.07
C ALA A 18 -9.12 -10.48 6.08
N THR A 19 -8.72 -10.63 4.82
CA THR A 19 -8.84 -9.57 3.80
C THR A 19 -10.25 -9.53 3.21
N ASP A 20 -10.98 -8.44 3.47
CA ASP A 20 -12.32 -8.24 2.91
C ASP A 20 -12.28 -7.95 1.40
N TYR A 21 -11.38 -7.09 0.95
CA TYR A 21 -11.16 -6.75 -0.45
C TYR A 21 -9.80 -6.08 -0.66
N ILE A 22 -9.36 -6.02 -1.92
CA ILE A 22 -8.23 -5.25 -2.39
C ILE A 22 -8.77 -4.07 -3.22
N LEU A 23 -8.14 -2.91 -3.08
CA LEU A 23 -8.32 -1.80 -4.01
C LEU A 23 -6.97 -1.12 -4.33
N PRO A 24 -6.87 -0.42 -5.45
CA PRO A 24 -5.73 0.43 -5.75
C PRO A 24 -5.63 1.63 -4.81
N ALA A 25 -4.40 1.99 -4.47
CA ALA A 25 -4.12 3.17 -3.67
C ALA A 25 -2.97 3.97 -4.28
N ILE A 26 -3.08 5.30 -4.21
CA ILE A 26 -2.01 6.22 -4.59
C ILE A 26 -1.56 6.93 -3.33
N ALA A 27 -0.29 6.78 -2.98
CA ALA A 27 0.32 7.50 -1.89
C ALA A 27 0.98 8.79 -2.40
N ILE A 28 0.57 9.91 -1.83
CA ILE A 28 1.25 11.20 -2.01
C ILE A 28 2.33 11.29 -0.95
N VAL A 29 3.58 11.38 -1.39
CA VAL A 29 4.75 11.47 -0.52
C VAL A 29 5.10 12.94 -0.32
N ASP A 30 5.17 13.36 0.94
CA ASP A 30 5.51 14.72 1.34
C ASP A 30 6.41 14.67 2.59
N SER A 31 7.62 15.19 2.49
CA SER A 31 8.65 15.09 3.53
C SER A 31 8.70 16.35 4.38
N ARG A 32 8.72 16.20 5.71
CA ARG A 32 8.92 17.34 6.64
C ARG A 32 10.40 17.63 6.89
N ILE A 33 11.29 16.73 6.46
CA ILE A 33 12.74 16.90 6.55
C ILE A 33 13.23 17.58 5.28
N LYS A 34 14.01 18.67 5.46
CA LYS A 34 14.66 19.39 4.36
C LYS A 34 15.60 18.45 3.61
N ASP A 35 15.63 18.57 2.28
CA ASP A 35 16.45 17.73 1.39
C ASP A 35 16.10 16.22 1.40
N ARG A 36 14.96 15.86 2.02
CA ARG A 36 14.38 14.52 2.16
C ARG A 36 15.15 13.60 3.13
N PRO A 37 14.47 12.58 3.71
CA PRO A 37 15.14 11.61 4.58
C PRO A 37 16.15 10.79 3.78
N THR A 38 17.33 10.56 4.37
CA THR A 38 18.38 9.71 3.76
C THR A 38 18.71 8.49 4.61
N THR A 39 18.29 8.48 5.88
CA THR A 39 18.49 7.36 6.81
C THR A 39 17.17 6.76 7.25
N VAL A 40 17.17 5.48 7.65
CA VAL A 40 15.98 4.81 8.17
C VAL A 40 15.36 5.54 9.37
N PRO A 41 16.13 6.00 10.39
CA PRO A 41 15.58 6.79 11.48
C PRO A 41 14.86 8.07 11.01
N ASP A 42 15.41 8.76 10.01
CA ASP A 42 14.77 9.96 9.45
C ASP A 42 13.43 9.61 8.79
N PHE A 43 13.39 8.54 7.99
CA PHE A 43 12.13 8.06 7.40
C PHE A 43 11.11 7.70 8.47
N LEU A 44 11.52 7.02 9.56
CA LEU A 44 10.60 6.66 10.64
C LEU A 44 10.08 7.89 11.40
N ALA A 45 10.96 8.84 11.71
CA ALA A 45 10.59 10.09 12.37
C ALA A 45 9.66 10.94 11.49
N ASP A 46 9.88 10.90 10.18
CA ASP A 46 9.05 11.57 9.18
C ASP A 46 7.84 10.73 8.75
N ASN A 47 7.36 9.77 9.54
CA ASN A 47 6.19 8.95 9.19
C ASN A 47 6.22 8.41 7.74
N VAL A 48 7.40 7.94 7.32
CA VAL A 48 7.73 7.45 5.98
C VAL A 48 7.37 8.43 4.87
N SER A 49 7.53 9.73 5.15
CA SER A 49 7.14 10.85 4.28
C SER A 49 5.70 10.74 3.77
N THR A 50 4.79 10.16 4.55
CA THR A 50 3.38 10.02 4.18
C THR A 50 2.71 11.40 4.20
N GLY A 51 2.15 11.83 3.06
CA GLY A 51 1.34 13.05 2.94
C GLY A 51 -0.16 12.73 2.89
N ALA A 52 -0.60 12.08 1.82
CA ALA A 52 -1.99 11.70 1.61
C ALA A 52 -2.13 10.34 0.93
N VAL A 53 -3.32 9.75 1.00
CA VAL A 53 -3.65 8.48 0.34
C VAL A 53 -4.96 8.65 -0.40
N ILE A 54 -4.95 8.32 -1.68
CA ILE A 54 -6.13 8.30 -2.54
C ILE A 54 -6.54 6.86 -2.74
N LEU A 55 -7.77 6.55 -2.37
CA LEU A 55 -8.38 5.23 -2.42
C LEU A 55 -9.51 5.28 -3.44
N ASP A 56 -9.31 4.68 -4.61
CA ASP A 56 -10.27 4.76 -5.70
C ASP A 56 -10.12 3.56 -6.64
N GLY A 57 -11.06 3.41 -7.58
CA GLY A 57 -11.26 2.22 -8.38
C GLY A 57 -12.27 1.26 -7.74
N LYS A 58 -12.46 0.11 -8.39
CA LYS A 58 -13.45 -0.90 -8.02
C LYS A 58 -12.85 -1.90 -7.05
N PRO A 59 -13.35 -2.03 -5.79
CA PRO A 59 -12.91 -3.07 -4.87
C PRO A 59 -13.08 -4.47 -5.47
N ARG A 60 -12.09 -5.35 -5.28
CA ARG A 60 -12.10 -6.73 -5.78
C ARG A 60 -11.82 -7.71 -4.65
N LYS A 61 -12.42 -8.90 -4.72
CA LYS A 61 -12.11 -9.98 -3.79
C LYS A 61 -10.76 -10.59 -4.13
N LEU A 62 -10.01 -11.01 -3.11
CA LEU A 62 -8.67 -11.57 -3.28
C LEU A 62 -8.64 -12.79 -4.22
N ARG A 63 -9.68 -13.63 -4.19
CA ARG A 63 -9.83 -14.80 -5.07
C ARG A 63 -9.93 -14.48 -6.57
N GLU A 64 -10.13 -13.21 -6.92
CA GLU A 64 -10.26 -12.74 -8.30
C GLU A 64 -8.93 -12.22 -8.86
N LEU A 65 -7.86 -12.26 -8.06
CA LEU A 65 -6.60 -11.56 -8.33
C LEU A 65 -5.40 -12.49 -8.16
N THR A 66 -4.37 -12.27 -8.98
CA THR A 66 -3.05 -12.88 -8.83
C THR A 66 -2.09 -11.86 -8.23
N MET A 67 -2.07 -11.73 -6.90
CA MET A 67 -1.34 -10.65 -6.21
C MET A 67 0.18 -10.64 -6.43
N SER A 68 0.79 -11.72 -6.92
CA SER A 68 2.23 -11.79 -7.19
C SER A 68 2.64 -11.21 -8.54
N ASP A 69 1.69 -10.86 -9.42
CA ASP A 69 2.00 -10.41 -10.78
C ASP A 69 0.92 -9.48 -11.34
N MET A 70 0.61 -8.41 -10.60
CA MET A 70 -0.32 -7.38 -11.08
C MET A 70 0.44 -6.14 -11.51
N LEU A 71 0.20 -5.70 -12.74
CA LEU A 71 0.75 -4.47 -13.28
C LEU A 71 -0.11 -3.26 -12.89
N GLY A 72 0.55 -2.15 -12.57
CA GLY A 72 -0.10 -0.85 -12.36
C GLY A 72 0.61 0.24 -13.13
N PRO A 73 0.07 0.78 -14.23
CA PRO A 73 0.59 1.98 -14.86
C PRO A 73 0.00 3.24 -14.22
N LEU A 74 0.84 4.22 -13.89
CA LEU A 74 0.39 5.59 -13.61
C LEU A 74 0.54 6.43 -14.88
N ARG A 75 -0.56 7.08 -15.31
CA ARG A 75 -0.59 7.88 -16.52
C ARG A 75 -0.84 9.37 -16.24
N PHE A 76 -0.37 10.21 -17.15
CA PHE A 76 -0.71 11.62 -17.22
C PHE A 76 -1.01 12.00 -18.68
N ASN A 77 -2.16 12.61 -18.95
CA ASN A 77 -2.62 12.93 -20.31
C ASN A 77 -2.53 11.75 -21.31
N GLY A 78 -2.79 10.53 -20.83
CA GLY A 78 -2.74 9.31 -21.64
C GLY A 78 -1.35 8.66 -21.74
N GLU A 79 -0.28 9.34 -21.33
CA GLU A 79 1.10 8.80 -21.37
C GLU A 79 1.46 8.11 -20.05
N THR A 80 2.13 6.96 -20.12
CA THR A 80 2.65 6.25 -18.94
C THR A 80 3.84 7.01 -18.36
N VAL A 81 3.70 7.51 -17.13
CA VAL A 81 4.77 8.22 -16.41
C VAL A 81 5.63 7.25 -15.60
N THR A 82 5.00 6.25 -15.00
CA THR A 82 5.68 5.15 -14.27
C THR A 82 4.82 3.90 -14.35
N GLN A 83 5.46 2.75 -14.24
CA GLN A 83 4.80 1.45 -14.20
C GLN A 83 5.58 0.54 -13.26
N GLY A 84 4.88 -0.41 -12.66
CA GLY A 84 5.51 -1.47 -11.90
C GLY A 84 4.57 -2.61 -11.60
N ASN A 85 4.98 -3.48 -10.70
CA ASN A 85 4.37 -4.78 -10.46
C ASN A 85 4.28 -5.07 -8.96
N THR A 86 3.19 -5.69 -8.53
CA THR A 86 2.97 -6.04 -7.12
C THR A 86 4.02 -6.99 -6.54
N ILE A 87 4.78 -7.71 -7.36
CA ILE A 87 5.93 -8.52 -6.90
C ILE A 87 6.98 -7.70 -6.15
N PHE A 88 7.07 -6.39 -6.40
CA PHE A 88 8.01 -5.52 -5.70
C PHE A 88 7.62 -5.27 -4.24
N SER A 89 6.39 -5.62 -3.84
CA SER A 89 5.93 -5.61 -2.45
C SER A 89 6.35 -6.89 -1.73
N LEU A 90 7.63 -6.98 -1.34
CA LEU A 90 8.21 -8.17 -0.67
C LEU A 90 7.83 -9.51 -1.34
N GLY A 91 7.79 -9.54 -2.67
CA GLY A 91 7.35 -10.70 -3.47
C GLY A 91 5.84 -10.88 -3.57
N ASN A 92 5.07 -10.43 -2.56
CA ASN A 92 3.61 -10.44 -2.57
C ASN A 92 3.05 -9.47 -1.50
N PRO A 93 2.08 -8.60 -1.85
CA PRO A 93 1.40 -7.69 -0.91
C PRO A 93 0.86 -8.33 0.38
N LEU A 94 0.41 -9.58 0.30
CA LEU A 94 -0.11 -10.31 1.47
C LEU A 94 1.03 -10.72 2.42
N THR A 95 2.22 -11.00 1.88
CA THR A 95 3.43 -11.25 2.68
C THR A 95 3.84 -10.01 3.44
N ALA A 96 3.83 -8.84 2.78
CA ALA A 96 4.11 -7.56 3.44
C ALA A 96 3.11 -7.26 4.57
N THR A 97 1.84 -7.56 4.36
CA THR A 97 0.80 -7.42 5.39
C THR A 97 1.01 -8.37 6.57
N ALA A 98 1.39 -9.62 6.31
CA ALA A 98 1.68 -10.59 7.37
C ALA A 98 2.87 -10.14 8.22
N TRP A 99 3.94 -9.67 7.57
CA TRP A 99 5.12 -9.09 8.22
C TRP A 99 4.74 -7.90 9.12
N LEU A 100 3.91 -6.97 8.62
CA LEU A 100 3.46 -5.81 9.40
C LEU A 100 2.69 -6.28 10.65
N GLY A 101 1.76 -7.22 10.49
CA GLY A 101 1.00 -7.79 11.60
C GLY A 101 1.90 -8.43 12.66
N GLU A 102 2.92 -9.17 12.23
CA GLU A 102 3.91 -9.77 13.14
C GLU A 102 4.71 -8.68 13.90
N LYS A 103 5.15 -7.62 13.22
CA LYS A 103 5.85 -6.50 13.87
C LYS A 103 4.98 -5.78 14.89
N LEU A 104 3.72 -5.50 14.54
CA LEU A 104 2.76 -4.89 15.46
C LEU A 104 2.55 -5.77 16.69
N ALA A 105 2.39 -7.09 16.50
CA ALA A 105 2.22 -8.03 17.60
C ALA A 105 3.44 -8.09 18.53
N GLY A 106 4.66 -7.88 18.00
CA GLY A 106 5.89 -7.71 18.77
C GLY A 106 5.85 -6.49 19.70
N CYS A 107 5.15 -5.43 19.30
CA CYS A 107 4.95 -4.21 20.07
C CYS A 107 3.66 -4.19 20.91
N GLY A 108 2.98 -5.33 21.07
CA GLY A 108 1.71 -5.39 21.80
C GLY A 108 0.53 -4.71 21.09
N LYS A 109 0.64 -4.48 19.78
CA LYS A 109 -0.41 -3.90 18.92
C LYS A 109 -0.97 -4.96 17.97
N SER A 110 -2.09 -4.66 17.34
CA SER A 110 -2.70 -5.52 16.31
C SER A 110 -3.39 -4.69 15.24
N LEU A 111 -3.57 -5.26 14.06
CA LEU A 111 -4.54 -4.76 13.09
C LEU A 111 -5.96 -5.04 13.59
N PHE A 112 -6.89 -4.13 13.32
CA PHE A 112 -8.28 -4.27 13.72
C PHE A 112 -9.17 -4.44 12.48
N LYS A 113 -10.38 -4.95 12.68
CA LYS A 113 -11.36 -5.02 11.59
C LYS A 113 -11.61 -3.63 11.03
N GLY A 114 -11.57 -3.50 9.71
CA GLY A 114 -11.73 -2.21 9.01
C GLY A 114 -10.43 -1.41 8.86
N SER A 115 -9.28 -1.92 9.32
CA SER A 115 -7.99 -1.31 9.00
C SER A 115 -7.71 -1.35 7.50
N ILE A 116 -7.17 -0.25 6.98
CA ILE A 116 -6.62 -0.16 5.62
C ILE A 116 -5.11 -0.35 5.73
N VAL A 117 -4.56 -1.27 4.94
CA VAL A 117 -3.13 -1.57 4.91
C VAL A 117 -2.57 -1.25 3.53
N LEU A 118 -1.53 -0.41 3.49
CA LEU A 118 -0.76 -0.13 2.29
C LEU A 118 0.48 -1.00 2.29
N THR A 119 0.66 -1.81 1.25
CA THR A 119 1.64 -2.91 1.22
C THR A 119 2.95 -2.52 0.55
N GLU A 120 3.39 -1.27 0.65
CA GLU A 120 4.42 -0.67 -0.23
C GLU A 120 3.94 -0.38 -1.66
N SER A 121 4.61 0.60 -2.27
CA SER A 121 4.34 1.00 -3.65
C SER A 121 4.91 -0.04 -4.61
N CYS A 122 4.08 -0.50 -5.54
CA CYS A 122 4.56 -1.25 -6.70
C CYS A 122 5.23 -0.36 -7.76
N LEU A 123 5.19 0.97 -7.57
CA LEU A 123 5.69 1.98 -8.50
C LEU A 123 6.86 2.75 -7.92
N LYS A 124 7.78 3.17 -8.78
CA LYS A 124 8.75 4.20 -8.42
C LYS A 124 8.03 5.53 -8.23
N ALA A 125 8.26 6.18 -7.08
CA ALA A 125 7.76 7.53 -6.83
C ALA A 125 8.26 8.50 -7.90
N THR A 126 7.37 9.36 -8.36
CA THR A 126 7.65 10.37 -9.38
C THR A 126 7.21 11.74 -8.87
N THR A 127 7.93 12.78 -9.30
CA THR A 127 7.59 14.17 -9.00
C THR A 127 6.97 14.80 -10.23
N SER A 128 6.00 15.69 -10.03
CA SER A 128 5.53 16.53 -11.12
C SER A 128 5.00 17.86 -10.62
N GLU A 129 5.17 18.88 -11.45
CA GLU A 129 4.50 20.18 -11.32
C GLU A 129 3.03 20.12 -11.81
N LYS A 130 2.64 18.97 -12.38
CA LYS A 130 1.31 18.70 -12.91
C LYS A 130 0.30 18.49 -11.79
N ARG A 131 -0.86 19.16 -11.91
CA ARG A 131 -1.92 19.13 -10.90
C ARG A 131 -2.91 17.98 -11.08
N SER A 132 -3.36 17.71 -12.31
CA SER A 132 -4.40 16.70 -12.55
C SER A 132 -3.81 15.36 -12.99
N TRP A 133 -4.26 14.26 -12.42
CA TRP A 133 -3.72 12.93 -12.67
C TRP A 133 -4.80 11.90 -12.94
N LYS A 134 -4.46 10.92 -13.80
CA LYS A 134 -5.31 9.78 -14.09
C LYS A 134 -4.51 8.49 -13.90
N ALA A 135 -4.78 7.78 -12.82
CA ALA A 135 -4.23 6.45 -12.62
C ALA A 135 -5.16 5.40 -13.23
N GLU A 136 -4.60 4.44 -13.96
CA GLU A 136 -5.34 3.31 -14.50
C GLU A 136 -4.80 2.04 -13.85
N PHE A 137 -5.72 1.23 -13.36
CA PHE A 137 -5.40 0.04 -12.60
C PHE A 137 -6.01 -1.15 -13.31
N ASP A 138 -5.17 -2.06 -13.78
CA ASP A 138 -5.64 -3.20 -14.54
C ASP A 138 -6.63 -4.03 -13.73
N GLY A 139 -7.82 -4.26 -14.28
CA GLY A 139 -8.92 -4.93 -13.58
C GLY A 139 -9.60 -4.15 -12.44
N PHE A 140 -9.16 -2.94 -12.08
CA PHE A 140 -9.78 -2.11 -11.03
C PHE A 140 -10.38 -0.80 -11.55
N GLY A 141 -10.13 -0.41 -12.80
CA GLY A 141 -10.67 0.82 -13.39
C GLY A 141 -9.68 1.97 -13.28
N ARG A 142 -10.17 3.18 -12.98
CA ARG A 142 -9.34 4.39 -12.94
C ARG A 142 -9.62 5.24 -11.71
N ALA A 143 -8.63 6.03 -11.33
CA ALA A 143 -8.74 7.11 -10.36
C ALA A 143 -8.34 8.43 -11.02
N GLU A 144 -9.10 9.48 -10.75
CA GLU A 144 -8.82 10.84 -11.22
C GLU A 144 -8.77 11.77 -10.02
N PHE A 145 -7.70 12.54 -9.92
CA PHE A 145 -7.47 13.42 -8.77
C PHE A 145 -6.63 14.63 -9.13
N ASP A 146 -6.86 15.71 -8.41
CA ASP A 146 -6.07 16.93 -8.49
C ASP A 146 -5.21 17.09 -7.24
N ILE A 147 -3.95 17.46 -7.43
CA ILE A 147 -3.03 17.91 -6.40
C ILE A 147 -3.13 19.45 -6.37
N VAL A 148 -3.69 19.98 -5.28
CA VAL A 148 -3.92 21.42 -5.05
C VAL A 148 -2.79 22.07 -4.27
#